data_AF-A0A2D7X2Y0-F1
#
_entry.id   AF-A0A2D7X2Y0-F1
#
_cell.length_a   1.000
_cell.length_b   1.000
_cell.length_c   1.000
_cell.angle_alpha   90.00
_cell.angle_beta   90.00
_cell.angle_gamma   90.00
#
_symmetry.space_group_name_H-M   'P 1'
#
loop_
_entity.id
_entity.type
_entity.pdbx_description
1 polymer ?
#
loop_
_entity_poly.entity_id
_entity_poly.type
_entity_poly.pdbx_seq_one_letter_code
_entity_poly.pdbx_strand_id
1 'polypeptide(L)' 'MTATSEDVWTVVLYEIMMHIQKFVDTNPMDYRGKEKKAYTTGLGMISILCKRMIEDIKGQEVKDEHV' A
#
# COMPACT_ATOMS: atom_id res chain seq x y z
N MET A 1 -21.11 16.49 9.77
CA MET A 1 -20.91 15.45 8.75
C MET A 1 -20.32 14.24 9.45
N THR A 2 -20.93 13.06 9.30
CA THR A 2 -20.45 11.81 9.92
C THR A 2 -19.62 11.06 8.88
N ALA A 3 -18.48 10.50 9.28
CA ALA A 3 -17.65 9.69 8.38
C ALA A 3 -18.43 8.46 7.91
N THR A 4 -18.32 8.15 6.63
CA THR A 4 -18.87 6.92 6.04
C THR A 4 -17.91 5.75 6.27
N SER A 5 -18.38 4.52 6.06
CA SER A 5 -17.51 3.34 6.08
C SER A 5 -16.40 3.40 5.01
N GLU A 6 -16.69 4.00 3.86
CA GLU A 6 -15.74 4.19 2.77
C GLU A 6 -14.61 5.15 3.15
N ASP A 7 -14.95 6.23 3.86
CA ASP A 7 -13.98 7.20 4.38
C ASP A 7 -13.02 6.52 5.37
N VAL A 8 -13.56 5.69 6.27
CA VAL A 8 -12.76 4.95 7.26
C VAL A 8 -11.80 3.98 6.59
N TRP A 9 -12.29 3.15 5.65
CA TRP A 9 -11.43 2.20 4.94
C TRP A 9 -10.37 2.88 4.08
N THR A 10 -10.71 4.01 3.45
CA THR A 10 -9.75 4.82 2.69
C THR A 10 -8.59 5.27 3.59
N VAL A 11 -8.89 5.82 4.78
CA VAL A 11 -7.86 6.26 5.73
C VAL A 11 -7.00 5.10 6.21
N VAL A 12 -7.62 3.98 6.60
CA VAL A 12 -6.89 2.78 7.08
C VAL A 12 -5.91 2.27 6.01
N LEU A 13 -6.35 2.19 4.75
CA LEU A 13 -5.49 1.73 3.65
C LEU A 13 -4.33 2.70 3.39
N TYR A 14 -4.56 4.02 3.48
CA TYR A 14 -3.49 5.01 3.41
C TYR A 14 -2.50 4.87 4.57
N GLU A 15 -2.97 4.64 5.80
CA GLU A 15 -2.11 4.43 6.97
C GLU A 15 -1.23 3.19 6.81
N ILE A 16 -1.78 2.09 6.31
CA ILE A 16 -1.02 0.87 6.00
C ILE A 16 0.10 1.17 5.00
N MET A 17 -0.19 1.92 3.92
CA MET A 17 0.82 2.31 2.94
C MET A 17 1.94 3.16 3.56
N MET A 18 1.62 4.09 4.47
CA MET A 18 2.62 4.88 5.19
C MET A 18 3.49 3.99 6.11
N HIS A 19 2.88 3.03 6.81
CA HIS A 19 3.61 2.09 7.64
C HIS A 19 4.54 1.20 6.81
N ILE A 20 4.10 0.74 5.64
CA ILE A 20 4.93 -0.02 4.70
C ILE A 20 6.15 0.80 4.28
N GLN A 21 5.97 2.06 3.91
CA GLN A 21 7.09 2.93 3.53
C GLN A 21 8.09 3.06 4.68
N LYS A 22 7.59 3.29 5.90
CA LYS A 22 8.44 3.34 7.10
C LYS A 22 9.21 2.05 7.33
N PHE A 23 8.61 0.88 7.10
CA PHE A 23 9.28 -0.42 7.22
C PHE A 23 10.38 -0.60 6.18
N VAL A 24 10.15 -0.16 4.94
CA VAL A 24 11.18 -0.15 3.88
C VAL A 24 12.35 0.77 4.25
N ASP A 25 12.04 1.99 4.71
CA ASP A 25 13.04 3.02 5.02
C ASP A 25 13.90 2.64 6.23
N THR A 26 13.24 2.16 7.29
CA THR A 26 13.92 1.81 8.55
C THR A 26 14.57 0.43 8.50
N ASN A 27 14.10 -0.46 7.61
CA ASN A 27 14.55 -1.85 7.50
C ASN A 27 14.82 -2.46 8.89
N PRO A 28 13.79 -2.57 9.76
CA PRO A 28 13.98 -2.86 11.19
C PRO A 28 14.62 -4.23 11.44
N MET A 29 14.61 -5.11 10.44
CA MET A 29 15.21 -6.44 10.48
C MET A 29 16.69 -6.45 10.05
N ASP A 30 17.24 -5.29 9.65
CA ASP A 30 18.59 -5.14 9.08
C ASP A 30 18.89 -6.11 7.92
N TYR A 31 17.89 -6.40 7.08
CA TYR A 31 18.06 -7.28 5.92
C TYR A 31 19.07 -6.71 4.93
N ARG A 32 19.81 -7.59 4.26
CA ARG A 32 20.87 -7.22 3.29
C ARG A 32 20.77 -8.02 1.99
N GLY A 33 21.41 -7.51 0.95
CA GLY A 33 21.52 -8.20 -0.34
C GLY A 33 20.18 -8.66 -0.92
N LYS A 34 20.10 -9.95 -1.28
CA LYS A 34 18.90 -10.56 -1.89
C LYS A 34 17.70 -10.57 -0.94
N GLU A 35 17.94 -10.71 0.36
CA GLU A 35 16.89 -10.72 1.38
C GLU A 35 16.23 -9.34 1.50
N LYS A 36 17.04 -8.27 1.55
CA LYS A 36 16.53 -6.90 1.53
C LYS A 36 15.68 -6.66 0.29
N LYS A 37 16.16 -7.11 -0.88
CA LYS A 37 15.41 -6.98 -2.14
C LYS A 37 14.05 -7.68 -2.08
N ALA A 38 14.01 -8.94 -1.63
CA ALA A 38 12.77 -9.69 -1.49
C ALA A 38 11.80 -9.02 -0.52
N TYR A 39 12.31 -8.56 0.63
CA TYR A 39 11.54 -7.84 1.64
C TYR A 39 10.90 -6.56 1.10
N THR A 40 11.69 -5.68 0.47
CA THR A 40 11.17 -4.43 -0.09
C THR A 40 10.21 -4.66 -1.25
N THR A 41 10.45 -5.68 -2.07
CA THR A 41 9.52 -6.07 -3.15
C THR A 41 8.19 -6.54 -2.57
N GLY A 42 8.21 -7.44 -1.59
CA GLY A 42 6.99 -7.95 -0.96
C GLY A 42 6.15 -6.83 -0.34
N LEU A 43 6.79 -5.94 0.41
CA LEU A 43 6.17 -4.75 0.96
C LEU A 43 5.59 -3.82 -0.12
N GLY A 44 6.32 -3.62 -1.23
CA GLY A 44 5.84 -2.85 -2.39
C GLY A 44 4.55 -3.42 -3.00
N MET A 45 4.44 -4.75 -3.10
CA MET A 45 3.22 -5.40 -3.60
C MET A 45 2.01 -5.12 -2.70
N ILE A 46 2.19 -5.13 -1.37
CA ILE A 46 1.11 -4.80 -0.44
C ILE A 46 0.67 -3.34 -0.60
N SER A 47 1.61 -2.41 -0.78
CA SER A 47 1.29 -1.00 -1.03
C SER A 47 0.46 -0.81 -2.31
N ILE A 48 0.79 -1.54 -3.39
CA ILE A 48 0.02 -1.54 -4.65
C ILE A 48 -1.40 -2.08 -4.42
N LEU A 49 -1.55 -3.18 -3.66
CA LEU A 49 -2.86 -3.75 -3.35
C LEU A 49 -3.73 -2.75 -2.57
N CYS A 50 -3.17 -2.09 -1.55
CA CYS A 50 -3.89 -1.05 -0.81
C CYS A 50 -4.34 0.09 -1.72
N LYS A 51 -3.49 0.52 -2.66
CA LYS A 51 -3.86 1.55 -3.65
C LYS A 51 -5.05 1.11 -4.51
N ARG A 52 -5.04 -0.13 -5.03
CA ARG A 52 -6.16 -0.65 -5.83
C ARG A 52 -7.45 -0.75 -5.03
N MET A 53 -7.38 -1.18 -3.78
CA MET A 53 -8.57 -1.21 -2.90
C MET A 53 -9.15 0.19 -2.67
N ILE A 54 -8.30 1.22 -2.52
CA ILE A 54 -8.76 2.62 -2.39
C ILE A 54 -9.45 3.08 -3.68
N GLU A 55 -8.90 2.76 -4.84
CA GLU A 55 -9.49 3.12 -6.13
C GLU A 55 -10.85 2.45 -6.33
N ASP A 56 -10.97 1.18 -5.94
CA ASP A 56 -12.22 0.40 -5.98
C ASP A 56 -13.29 1.00 -5.05
N ILE A 57 -12.91 1.36 -3.82
CA ILE A 57 -13.78 2.07 -2.86
C ILE A 57 -14.27 3.40 -3.43
N LYS A 58 -13.42 4.12 -4.16
CA LYS A 58 -13.76 5.41 -4.76
C LYS A 58 -14.54 5.28 -6.08
N GLY A 59 -14.82 4.06 -6.54
CA GLY A 59 -15.49 3.80 -7.81
C GLY A 59 -14.68 4.30 -9.03
N GLN A 60 -13.35 4.35 -8.91
CA GLN A 60 -12.48 4.73 -10.03
C GLN A 60 -12.25 3.52 -10.93
N GLU A 61 -12.76 3.55 -12.16
CA GLU A 61 -12.39 2.55 -13.16
C GLU A 61 -10.88 2.63 -13.41
N VAL A 62 -10.19 1.52 -13.14
CA VAL A 62 -8.80 1.36 -13.51
C VAL A 62 -8.73 1.31 -15.03
N LYS A 63 -8.27 2.40 -15.67
CA LYS A 63 -7.74 2.30 -17.02
C LYS A 63 -6.46 1.48 -16.94
N ASP A 64 -6.53 0.22 -17.35
CA ASP A 64 -5.35 -0.62 -17.58
C ASP A 64 -4.59 -0.04 -18.78
N GLU A 65 -3.68 0.89 -18.51
CA GLU A 65 -2.69 1.35 -19.49
C GLU A 65 -1.44 0.47 -19.40
N HIS A 66 -1.55 -0.84 -19.64
CA HIS A 66 -0.40 -1.70 -19.96
C HIS A 66 -0.84 -2.77 -20.98
N VAL A 67 -0.81 -2.39 -22.27
CA VAL A 67 -0.47 -3.28 -23.39
C VAL A 67 0.97 -2.97 -23.79
#